data_AF-A0AA41BKQ6-F1
#
_entry.id   AF-A0AA41BKQ6-F1
#
_cell.length_a   1.000
_cell.length_b   1.000
_cell.length_c   1.000
_cell.angle_alpha   90.00
_cell.angle_beta   90.00
_cell.angle_gamma   90.00
#
_symmetry.space_group_name_H-M   'P 1'
#
loop_
_entity.id
_entity.type
_entity.pdbx_description
1 polymer ?
#
loop_
_entity_poly.entity_id
_entity_poly.type
_entity_poly.pdbx_seq_one_letter_code
_entity_poly.pdbx_strand_id
1 'polypeptide(L)'
;PWLQAEMLSGVTPVFTNGVHANNEYWAMAHTVDNTKWDIAKQCGSLSKAPDNNDLLTLYHSISSLGWPTQGYPYLSKSTSSGGMYCGVDENTKSQNCAIKPAGSAGYATCVE
;
A
#
# COMPACT_ATOMS: atom_id res chain seq x y z
N PRO A 1 -7.42 1.50 -1.11
CA PRO A 1 -6.61 2.18 -0.08
C PRO A 1 -7.53 2.95 0.86
N TRP A 2 -7.08 3.19 2.09
CA TRP A 2 -7.87 3.92 3.08
C TRP A 2 -7.46 5.39 3.12
N LEU A 3 -8.42 6.25 3.40
CA LEU A 3 -8.17 7.62 3.83
C LEU A 3 -7.52 7.59 5.22
N GLN A 4 -6.71 8.61 5.51
CA GLN A 4 -6.11 8.81 6.83
C GLN A 4 -7.19 8.87 7.93
N ALA A 5 -8.35 9.44 7.62
CA ALA A 5 -9.49 9.54 8.53
C ALA A 5 -10.22 8.20 8.78
N GLU A 6 -10.04 7.20 7.91
CA GLU A 6 -10.65 5.87 8.06
C GLU A 6 -9.83 4.95 8.97
N MET A 7 -8.61 5.36 9.33
CA MET A 7 -7.74 4.55 10.19
C MET A 7 -8.37 4.28 11.55
N LEU A 8 -8.20 3.04 12.03
CA LEU A 8 -8.71 2.63 13.33
C LEU A 8 -8.05 3.43 14.46
N SER A 9 -8.83 3.77 15.49
CA SER A 9 -8.33 4.43 16.68
C SER A 9 -7.27 3.59 17.39
N GLY A 10 -6.24 4.23 17.94
CA GLY A 10 -5.21 3.56 18.74
C GLY A 10 -4.09 2.89 17.93
N VAL A 11 -4.05 3.10 16.62
CA VAL A 11 -2.98 2.59 15.75
C VAL A 11 -2.05 3.71 15.31
N THR A 12 -0.74 3.46 15.30
CA THR A 12 0.27 4.45 14.89
C THR A 12 0.33 4.50 13.36
N PRO A 13 0.08 5.64 12.72
CA PRO A 13 0.19 5.75 11.26
C PRO A 13 1.65 5.75 10.80
N VAL A 14 1.89 5.36 9.53
CA VAL A 14 3.23 5.50 8.92
C VAL A 14 3.62 6.97 8.82
N PHE A 15 2.69 7.81 8.35
CA PHE A 15 2.79 9.26 8.35
C PHE A 15 1.60 9.86 9.11
N THR A 16 1.85 10.76 10.05
CA THR A 16 0.82 11.35 10.93
C THR A 16 -0.32 12.01 10.15
N ASN A 17 -0.01 12.66 9.03
CA ASN A 17 -0.99 13.36 8.19
C ASN A 17 -1.33 12.61 6.89
N GLY A 18 -0.87 11.37 6.73
CA GLY A 18 -0.99 10.65 5.46
C GLY A 18 -0.24 11.33 4.30
N VAL A 19 -0.61 10.97 3.08
CA VAL A 19 -0.14 11.60 1.83
C VAL A 19 -1.30 12.32 1.17
N HIS A 20 -1.11 13.60 0.82
CA HIS A 20 -2.14 14.38 0.16
C HIS A 20 -2.12 14.15 -1.36
N ALA A 21 -3.20 13.60 -1.90
CA ALA A 21 -3.37 13.36 -3.33
C ALA A 21 -4.86 13.35 -3.69
N ASN A 22 -5.21 13.85 -4.88
CA ASN A 22 -6.60 13.95 -5.36
C ASN A 22 -7.55 14.66 -4.37
N ASN A 23 -7.06 15.72 -3.70
CA ASN A 23 -7.77 16.49 -2.65
C ASN A 23 -8.13 15.69 -1.39
N GLU A 24 -7.51 14.54 -1.18
CA GLU A 24 -7.73 13.68 -0.01
C GLU A 24 -6.40 13.37 0.69
N TYR A 25 -6.49 13.02 1.97
CA TYR A 25 -5.36 12.52 2.75
C TYR A 25 -5.44 11.00 2.84
N TRP A 26 -4.48 10.30 2.23
CA TRP A 26 -4.44 8.85 2.16
C TRP A 26 -3.55 8.25 3.24
N ALA A 27 -4.03 7.18 3.87
CA ALA A 27 -3.25 6.41 4.83
C ALA A 27 -2.14 5.65 4.11
N MET A 28 -0.94 5.72 4.69
CA MET A 28 0.20 4.95 4.23
C MET A 28 0.43 3.75 5.13
N ALA A 29 0.84 2.63 4.52
CA ALA A 29 1.11 1.39 5.20
C ALA A 29 2.56 0.94 4.96
N HIS A 30 3.01 0.08 5.84
CA HIS A 30 4.14 -0.83 5.62
C HIS A 30 3.62 -2.22 5.20
N THR A 31 4.47 -3.05 4.60
CA THR A 31 4.04 -4.40 4.21
C THR A 31 3.89 -5.28 5.45
N VAL A 32 4.84 -5.22 6.38
CA VAL A 32 4.84 -5.91 7.67
C VAL A 32 5.51 -5.03 8.72
N ASP A 33 4.74 -4.53 9.70
CA ASP A 33 5.26 -3.70 10.79
C ASP A 33 4.42 -3.90 12.06
N ASN A 34 5.06 -4.25 13.17
CA ASN A 34 4.36 -4.47 14.45
C ASN A 34 4.12 -3.18 15.27
N THR A 35 4.76 -2.07 14.90
CA THR A 35 4.68 -0.78 15.59
C THR A 35 3.79 0.24 14.88
N LYS A 36 3.67 0.15 13.55
CA LYS A 36 2.92 1.09 12.71
C LYS A 36 1.84 0.42 11.88
N TRP A 37 1.04 1.23 11.18
CA TRP A 37 0.05 0.77 10.23
C TRP A 37 0.71 -0.08 9.15
N ASP A 38 0.18 -1.29 8.96
CA ASP A 38 0.64 -2.24 7.97
C ASP A 38 -0.55 -2.94 7.30
N ILE A 39 -0.27 -3.73 6.27
CA ILE A 39 -1.30 -4.44 5.51
C ILE A 39 -2.16 -5.32 6.41
N ALA A 40 -1.57 -6.02 7.39
CA ALA A 40 -2.34 -6.90 8.26
C ALA A 40 -3.37 -6.12 9.11
N LYS A 41 -3.05 -4.90 9.57
CA LYS A 41 -4.01 -4.06 10.30
C LYS A 41 -5.13 -3.53 9.42
N GLN A 42 -4.88 -3.28 8.13
CA GLN A 42 -5.90 -2.81 7.19
C GLN A 42 -6.77 -3.95 6.64
N CYS A 43 -6.14 -5.05 6.24
CA CYS A 43 -6.78 -6.14 5.51
C CYS A 43 -7.11 -7.35 6.40
N GLY A 44 -6.76 -7.31 7.68
CA GLY A 44 -6.89 -8.43 8.63
C GLY A 44 -5.76 -9.46 8.55
N SER A 45 -5.09 -9.58 7.40
CA SER A 45 -3.88 -10.39 7.23
C SER A 45 -3.10 -9.96 5.98
N LEU A 46 -1.80 -10.28 5.94
CA LEU A 46 -0.99 -10.09 4.72
C LEU A 46 -1.47 -10.99 3.56
N SER A 47 -2.08 -12.14 3.84
CA SER A 47 -2.58 -13.05 2.79
C SER A 47 -3.70 -12.43 1.95
N LYS A 48 -4.43 -11.46 2.53
CA LYS A 48 -5.50 -10.67 1.91
C LYS A 48 -4.99 -9.41 1.20
N ALA A 49 -3.68 -9.23 1.05
CA ALA A 49 -3.15 -8.25 0.11
C ALA A 49 -3.15 -8.80 -1.32
N PRO A 50 -3.19 -7.93 -2.34
CA PRO A 50 -2.92 -8.32 -3.71
C PRO A 50 -1.50 -8.87 -3.84
N ASP A 51 -1.29 -9.78 -4.78
CA ASP A 51 0.04 -10.04 -5.30
C ASP A 51 0.42 -9.00 -6.39
N ASN A 52 1.64 -9.11 -6.92
CA ASN A 52 2.10 -8.17 -7.93
C ASN A 52 1.34 -8.26 -9.27
N ASN A 53 0.80 -9.43 -9.62
CA ASN A 53 0.01 -9.59 -10.85
C ASN A 53 -1.38 -8.98 -10.70
N ASP A 54 -1.98 -9.06 -9.51
CA ASP A 54 -3.23 -8.37 -9.18
C ASP A 54 -3.07 -6.86 -9.40
N LEU A 55 -1.97 -6.28 -8.90
CA LEU A 55 -1.67 -4.85 -9.08
C LEU A 55 -1.39 -4.47 -10.53
N LEU A 56 -0.57 -5.25 -11.25
CA LEU A 56 -0.33 -5.02 -12.68
C LEU A 56 -1.61 -5.09 -13.53
N THR A 57 -2.61 -5.85 -13.06
CA THR A 57 -3.95 -5.90 -13.67
C THR A 57 -4.76 -4.65 -13.30
N LEU A 58 -4.72 -4.23 -12.03
CA LEU A 58 -5.39 -3.03 -11.52
C LEU A 58 -4.97 -1.75 -12.26
N TYR A 59 -3.70 -1.62 -12.66
CA TYR A 59 -3.17 -0.48 -13.43
C TYR A 59 -4.08 -0.04 -14.59
N HIS A 60 -4.71 -1.00 -15.28
CA HIS A 60 -5.56 -0.72 -16.43
C HIS A 60 -6.86 0.01 -16.08
N SER A 61 -7.33 -0.08 -14.84
CA SER A 61 -8.58 0.51 -14.37
C SER A 61 -8.41 1.52 -13.23
N ILE A 62 -7.23 1.61 -12.60
CA ILE A 62 -7.05 2.40 -11.38
C ILE A 62 -7.39 3.89 -11.55
N SER A 63 -7.16 4.45 -12.74
CA SER A 63 -7.45 5.85 -13.06
C SER A 63 -8.94 6.19 -12.99
N SER A 64 -9.84 5.22 -13.21
CA SER A 64 -11.28 5.43 -13.10
C SER A 64 -11.81 5.28 -11.67
N LEU A 65 -10.99 4.81 -10.73
CA LEU A 65 -11.38 4.59 -9.33
C LEU A 65 -11.16 5.82 -8.45
N GLY A 66 -10.49 6.87 -8.96
CA GLY A 66 -10.11 8.06 -8.17
C GLY A 66 -8.98 7.83 -7.16
N TRP A 67 -8.38 6.65 -7.20
CA TRP A 67 -7.32 6.23 -6.28
C TRP A 67 -6.00 6.99 -6.52
N PRO A 68 -5.19 7.22 -5.48
CA PRO A 68 -3.96 7.99 -5.58
C PRO A 68 -2.84 7.16 -6.24
N THR A 69 -2.31 7.59 -7.38
CA THR A 69 -1.26 6.85 -8.10
C THR A 69 0.14 7.47 -7.98
N GLN A 70 0.24 8.71 -7.50
CA GLN A 70 1.51 9.44 -7.50
C GLN A 70 2.32 9.23 -6.21
N GLY A 71 3.64 9.21 -6.36
CA GLY A 71 4.63 9.33 -5.28
C GLY A 71 4.98 8.03 -4.56
N TYR A 72 4.06 7.08 -4.46
CA TYR A 72 4.26 5.83 -3.71
C TYR A 72 3.67 4.62 -4.44
N PRO A 73 4.28 3.43 -4.31
CA PRO A 73 3.74 2.21 -4.91
C PRO A 73 2.54 1.70 -4.12
N TYR A 74 1.71 0.91 -4.79
CA TYR A 74 0.79 -0.01 -4.14
C TYR A 74 1.55 -1.24 -3.68
N LEU A 75 1.42 -1.57 -2.40
CA LEU A 75 2.15 -2.67 -1.78
C LEU A 75 1.50 -4.01 -2.13
N SER A 76 2.31 -5.04 -2.36
CA SER A 76 1.84 -6.40 -2.57
C SER A 76 2.38 -7.36 -1.51
N LYS A 77 1.75 -8.53 -1.40
CA LYS A 77 2.25 -9.66 -0.60
C LYS A 77 3.40 -10.41 -1.28
N SER A 78 3.72 -10.09 -2.54
CA SER A 78 4.80 -10.76 -3.27
C SER A 78 6.15 -10.43 -2.65
N THR A 79 6.96 -11.46 -2.44
CA THR A 79 8.32 -11.33 -1.89
C THR A 79 9.36 -11.33 -3.00
N SER A 80 10.51 -10.72 -2.71
CA SER A 80 11.71 -10.78 -3.53
C SER A 80 12.90 -11.24 -2.68
N SER A 81 14.10 -11.25 -3.25
CA SER A 81 15.30 -11.71 -2.56
C SER A 81 15.64 -10.84 -1.34
N GLY A 82 16.30 -11.43 -0.34
CA GLY A 82 16.76 -10.71 0.84
C GLY A 82 15.65 -10.30 1.82
N GLY A 83 14.47 -10.93 1.77
CA GLY A 83 13.36 -10.62 2.68
C GLY A 83 12.63 -9.32 2.36
N MET A 84 12.80 -8.82 1.13
CA MET A 84 12.11 -7.65 0.62
C MET A 84 10.76 -8.04 0.02
N TYR A 85 9.91 -7.04 -0.16
CA TYR A 85 8.62 -7.17 -0.82
C TYR A 85 8.61 -6.41 -2.15
N CYS A 86 7.55 -6.65 -2.92
CA CYS A 86 7.27 -5.92 -4.13
C CYS A 86 6.06 -4.98 -3.97
N GLY A 87 5.95 -4.06 -4.92
CA GLY A 87 4.80 -3.20 -5.14
C GLY A 87 4.84 -2.66 -6.56
N VAL A 88 3.74 -2.05 -6.98
CA VAL A 88 3.59 -1.48 -8.32
C VAL A 88 3.35 0.02 -8.20
N ASP A 89 4.14 0.80 -8.94
CA ASP A 89 3.83 2.19 -9.21
C ASP A 89 2.69 2.22 -10.24
N GLU A 90 1.48 2.46 -9.74
CA GLU A 90 0.25 2.49 -10.55
C GLU A 90 0.11 3.74 -11.43
N ASN A 91 1.07 4.68 -11.37
CA ASN A 91 1.18 5.78 -12.33
C ASN A 91 2.05 5.39 -13.55
N THR A 92 2.97 4.45 -13.40
CA THR A 92 3.94 4.08 -14.47
C THR A 92 3.91 2.61 -14.87
N LYS A 93 3.12 1.77 -14.18
CA LYS A 93 3.13 0.31 -14.27
C LYS A 93 4.46 -0.34 -13.84
N SER A 94 5.34 0.42 -13.19
CA SER A 94 6.67 -0.07 -12.82
C SER A 94 6.63 -0.88 -11.54
N GLN A 95 7.23 -2.07 -11.55
CA GLN A 95 7.38 -2.88 -10.35
C GLN A 95 8.61 -2.43 -9.55
N ASN A 96 8.44 -2.29 -8.24
CA ASN A 96 9.51 -2.07 -7.28
C ASN A 96 9.58 -3.26 -6.32
N CYS A 97 10.66 -4.04 -6.39
CA CYS A 97 10.90 -5.20 -5.51
C CYS A 97 11.95 -4.97 -4.43
N ALA A 98 12.20 -3.70 -4.08
CA ALA A 98 13.10 -3.30 -3.00
C ALA A 98 12.32 -2.70 -1.80
N ILE A 99 11.06 -3.11 -1.60
CA ILE A 99 10.21 -2.63 -0.51
C ILE A 99 10.66 -3.28 0.80
N LYS A 100 11.14 -2.45 1.73
CA LYS A 100 11.51 -2.88 3.08
C LYS A 100 10.25 -3.11 3.91
N PRO A 101 10.09 -4.27 4.58
CA PRO A 101 8.84 -4.65 5.25
C PRO A 101 8.27 -3.57 6.19
N ALA A 102 9.13 -2.96 7.03
CA ALA A 102 8.79 -1.90 7.99
C ALA A 102 9.52 -0.57 7.71
N GLY A 103 10.01 -0.36 6.48
CA GLY A 103 10.86 0.79 6.14
C GLY A 103 10.52 1.49 4.83
N SER A 104 9.64 0.91 4.02
CA SER A 104 9.14 1.49 2.78
C SER A 104 7.64 1.71 2.90
N ALA A 105 7.22 2.96 2.81
CA ALA A 105 5.80 3.31 2.79
C ALA A 105 5.18 3.04 1.41
N GLY A 106 3.92 2.63 1.39
CA GLY A 106 3.13 2.52 0.17
C GLY A 106 1.63 2.49 0.46
N TYR A 107 0.83 2.54 -0.60
CA TYR A 107 -0.61 2.40 -0.51
C TYR A 107 -0.96 0.93 -0.27
N ALA A 108 -1.78 0.64 0.74
CA ALA A 108 -2.32 -0.70 0.95
C ALA A 108 -3.70 -0.83 0.32
N THR A 109 -3.95 -1.96 -0.33
CA THR A 109 -5.29 -2.38 -0.75
C THR A 109 -5.49 -3.84 -0.40
N CYS A 110 -6.75 -4.25 -0.28
CA CYS A 110 -7.12 -5.59 0.13
C CYS A 110 -7.84 -6.31 -1.02
N VAL A 111 -7.63 -7.61 -1.12
CA VAL A 111 -8.41 -8.53 -1.97
C VAL A 111 -9.28 -9.39 -1.05
N GLU A 112 -10.46 -9.80 -1.52
CA GLU A 112 -11.40 -10.64 -0.74
C GLU A 112 -10.83 -12.04 -0.46
#